data_AF-A0A3Q2D0K4-F1
#
_entry.id   AF-A0A3Q2D0K4-F1
#
_cell.length_a   1.000
_cell.length_b   1.000
_cell.length_c   1.000
_cell.angle_alpha   90.00
_cell.angle_beta   90.00
_cell.angle_gamma   90.00
#
_symmetry.space_group_name_H-M   'P 1'
#
loop_
_entity.id
_entity.type
_entity.pdbx_description
1 polymer ?
#
loop_
_entity_poly.entity_id
_entity_poly.type
_entity_poly.pdbx_seq_one_letter_code
_entity_poly.pdbx_strand_id
1 'polypeptide(L)'
;MMFIFNGAIFVICCLLSLQFFSIMLIIFFVEVAGAIVLFVFTDVVDELFEELEDDVKTAIQSKYGNPNDMTTLCCGYKNYTDFDGSPFNQLKGEYPGPCCGTPDGKCSLTEDIPGCFTKLVTVLEDNSFIIAGVAFGIAAIEIAAMVVSMVLYCNAGKKS
;
A
#
# COMPACT_ATOMS: atom_id res chain seq x y z
N MET A 1 -12.63 -46.44 -17.16
CA MET A 1 -12.26 -45.06 -17.54
C MET A 1 -12.70 -44.02 -16.50
N MET A 2 -13.93 -44.09 -15.96
CA MET A 2 -14.44 -43.18 -14.91
C MET A 2 -13.69 -43.26 -13.56
N PHE A 3 -13.12 -44.41 -13.21
CA PHE A 3 -12.32 -44.61 -11.98
C PHE A 3 -10.88 -44.09 -12.09
N ILE A 4 -10.28 -44.11 -13.29
CA ILE A 4 -8.94 -43.55 -13.53
C ILE A 4 -8.99 -42.02 -13.53
N PHE A 5 -10.09 -41.43 -14.04
CA PHE A 5 -10.30 -39.97 -13.98
C PHE A 5 -10.47 -39.47 -12.53
N ASN A 6 -11.23 -40.18 -11.69
CA ASN A 6 -11.36 -39.85 -10.27
C ASN A 6 -10.04 -40.01 -9.50
N GLY A 7 -9.26 -41.06 -9.79
CA GLY A 7 -7.94 -41.28 -9.18
C GLY A 7 -6.90 -40.22 -9.57
N ALA A 8 -6.89 -39.78 -10.83
CA ALA A 8 -6.00 -38.72 -11.29
C ALA A 8 -6.38 -37.35 -10.68
N ILE A 9 -7.67 -37.03 -10.59
CA ILE A 9 -8.17 -35.82 -9.92
C ILE A 9 -7.80 -35.85 -8.43
N PHE A 10 -7.91 -37.01 -7.77
CA PHE A 10 -7.57 -37.14 -6.35
C PHE A 10 -6.10 -36.88 -6.04
N VAL A 11 -5.18 -37.44 -6.85
CA VAL A 11 -3.73 -37.23 -6.70
C VAL A 11 -3.35 -35.78 -6.96
N ILE A 12 -3.93 -35.16 -8.01
CA ILE A 12 -3.74 -33.74 -8.31
C ILE A 12 -4.33 -32.87 -7.18
N CYS A 13 -5.54 -33.15 -6.69
CA CYS A 13 -6.15 -32.42 -5.57
C CYS A 13 -5.35 -32.58 -4.28
N CYS A 14 -4.86 -33.76 -3.94
CA CYS A 14 -4.08 -33.98 -2.73
C CYS A 14 -2.75 -33.22 -2.77
N LEU A 15 -2.01 -33.31 -3.90
CA LEU A 15 -0.79 -32.54 -4.09
C LEU A 15 -1.07 -31.03 -4.09
N LEU A 16 -2.12 -30.58 -4.79
CA LEU A 16 -2.49 -29.16 -4.85
C LEU A 16 -2.91 -28.63 -3.48
N SER A 17 -3.64 -29.41 -2.69
CA SER A 17 -4.10 -29.02 -1.35
C SER A 17 -2.96 -28.87 -0.36
N LEU A 18 -1.96 -29.76 -0.40
CA LEU A 18 -0.78 -29.67 0.47
C LEU A 18 0.12 -28.50 0.09
N GLN A 19 0.32 -28.24 -1.21
CA GLN A 19 1.10 -27.09 -1.68
C GLN A 19 0.38 -25.77 -1.31
N PHE A 20 -0.93 -25.71 -1.52
CA PHE A 20 -1.73 -24.52 -1.20
C PHE A 20 -1.75 -24.22 0.30
N PHE A 21 -1.94 -25.23 1.15
CA PHE A 21 -1.87 -25.08 2.60
C PHE A 21 -0.49 -24.59 3.05
N SER A 22 0.59 -25.17 2.50
CA SER A 22 1.96 -24.75 2.83
C SER A 22 2.23 -23.30 2.44
N ILE A 23 1.77 -22.84 1.27
CA ILE A 23 1.99 -21.47 0.81
C ILE A 23 1.23 -20.48 1.69
N MET A 24 -0.05 -20.74 1.99
CA MET A 24 -0.85 -19.89 2.88
C MET A 24 -0.25 -19.83 4.29
N LEU A 25 0.21 -20.95 4.83
CA LEU A 25 0.87 -20.98 6.13
C LEU A 25 2.15 -20.13 6.17
N ILE A 26 2.93 -20.10 5.07
CA ILE A 26 4.12 -19.23 4.97
C ILE A 26 3.71 -17.75 4.91
N ILE A 27 2.66 -17.41 4.15
CA ILE A 27 2.16 -16.03 4.05
C ILE A 27 1.74 -15.52 5.42
N PHE A 28 0.98 -16.31 6.18
CA PHE A 28 0.59 -15.98 7.56
C PHE A 28 1.80 -15.67 8.47
N PHE A 29 2.87 -16.48 8.40
CA PHE A 29 4.08 -16.21 9.19
C PHE A 29 4.81 -14.94 8.75
N VAL A 30 4.84 -14.65 7.45
CA VAL A 30 5.43 -13.40 6.92
C VAL A 30 4.59 -12.19 7.36
N GLU A 31 3.26 -12.30 7.36
CA GLU A 31 2.36 -11.24 7.83
C GLU A 31 2.57 -10.96 9.33
N VAL A 32 2.60 -12.01 10.16
CA VAL A 32 2.84 -11.87 11.61
C VAL A 32 4.24 -11.31 11.89
N ALA A 33 5.28 -11.80 11.19
CA ALA A 33 6.63 -11.28 11.36
C ALA A 33 6.73 -9.81 10.92
N GLY A 34 6.14 -9.46 9.77
CA GLY A 34 6.09 -8.09 9.26
C GLY A 34 5.37 -7.15 10.23
N ALA A 35 4.23 -7.56 10.78
CA ALA A 35 3.49 -6.78 11.77
C ALA A 35 4.31 -6.55 13.06
N ILE A 36 5.01 -7.58 13.56
CA ILE A 36 5.87 -7.45 14.74
C ILE A 36 7.05 -6.50 14.45
N VAL A 37 7.71 -6.62 13.30
CA VAL A 37 8.83 -5.75 12.94
C VAL A 37 8.38 -4.30 12.83
N LEU A 38 7.27 -4.03 12.14
CA LEU A 38 6.72 -2.67 12.03
C LEU A 38 6.30 -2.10 13.39
N PHE A 39 5.79 -2.94 14.29
CA PHE A 39 5.39 -2.51 15.64
C PHE A 39 6.59 -2.23 16.56
N VAL A 40 7.69 -3.00 16.44
CA VAL A 40 8.87 -2.87 17.30
C VAL A 40 9.83 -1.79 16.81
N PHE A 41 9.98 -1.65 15.49
CA PHE A 41 10.96 -0.75 14.87
C PHE A 41 10.28 0.50 14.29
N THR A 42 9.48 1.20 15.09
CA THR A 42 8.83 2.45 14.66
C THR A 42 9.85 3.52 14.29
N ASP A 43 10.97 3.61 15.02
CA ASP A 43 12.03 4.59 14.74
C ASP A 43 12.66 4.41 13.34
N VAL A 44 12.82 3.15 12.90
CA VAL A 44 13.37 2.84 11.57
C VAL A 44 12.36 3.19 10.47
N VAL A 45 11.08 2.98 10.74
CA VAL A 45 10.01 3.36 9.82
C VAL A 45 9.96 4.87 9.65
N ASP A 46 10.11 5.63 10.73
CA ASP A 46 10.17 7.10 10.69
C ASP A 46 11.39 7.59 9.88
N GLU A 47 12.58 7.00 10.08
CA GLU A 47 13.79 7.32 9.31
C GLU A 47 13.60 7.08 7.81
N LEU A 48 12.98 5.96 7.44
CA LEU A 48 12.66 5.66 6.03
C LEU A 48 11.67 6.67 5.44
N PHE A 49 10.69 7.15 6.23
CA PHE A 49 9.77 8.19 5.77
C PHE A 49 10.46 9.54 5.60
N GLU A 50 11.42 9.89 6.45
CA GLU A 50 12.23 11.10 6.28
C GLU A 50 13.14 11.04 5.04
N GLU A 51 13.76 9.88 4.77
CA GLU A 51 14.56 9.69 3.55
C GLU A 51 13.70 9.82 2.29
N LEU A 52 12.52 9.19 2.29
CA LEU A 52 11.55 9.33 1.20
C LEU A 52 11.04 10.76 1.04
N GLU A 53 10.87 11.49 2.13
CA GLU A 53 10.51 12.90 2.09
C GLU A 53 11.60 13.72 1.39
N ASP A 54 12.87 13.54 1.75
CA ASP A 54 13.98 14.31 1.18
C ASP A 54 14.19 13.99 -0.30
N ASP A 55 14.06 12.72 -0.69
CA ASP A 55 14.15 12.27 -2.08
C ASP A 55 13.02 12.88 -2.94
N VAL A 56 11.78 12.82 -2.45
CA VAL A 56 10.61 13.38 -3.17
C VAL A 56 10.71 14.90 -3.23
N LYS A 57 11.09 15.56 -2.13
CA LYS A 57 11.27 17.02 -2.09
C LYS A 57 12.37 17.46 -3.06
N THR A 58 13.51 16.77 -3.08
CA THR A 58 14.61 17.05 -4.01
C THR A 58 14.18 16.82 -5.46
N ALA A 59 13.38 15.79 -5.73
CA ALA A 59 12.81 15.55 -7.05
C ALA A 59 11.87 16.69 -7.47
N ILE A 60 10.98 17.15 -6.58
CA ILE A 60 10.10 18.30 -6.84
C ILE A 60 10.93 19.56 -7.08
N GLN A 61 11.89 19.88 -6.22
CA GLN A 61 12.72 21.09 -6.36
C GLN A 61 13.61 21.06 -7.59
N SER A 62 14.05 19.89 -8.07
CA SER A 62 14.95 19.82 -9.22
C SER A 62 14.24 19.64 -10.56
N LYS A 63 13.06 19.02 -10.58
CA LYS A 63 12.35 18.67 -11.81
C LYS A 63 11.09 19.50 -12.03
N TYR A 64 10.40 19.91 -10.96
CA TYR A 64 9.06 20.48 -11.04
C TYR A 64 9.00 21.78 -11.86
N GLY A 65 8.29 21.76 -13.00
CA GLY A 65 8.13 22.88 -13.93
C GLY A 65 8.82 22.71 -15.28
N ASN A 66 9.43 21.55 -15.55
CA ASN A 66 9.96 21.22 -16.87
C ASN A 66 8.80 20.86 -17.84
N PRO A 67 8.93 20.95 -19.18
CA PRO A 67 7.80 20.71 -20.09
C PRO A 67 7.36 19.23 -20.18
N ASN A 68 8.12 18.30 -19.59
CA ASN A 68 7.85 16.85 -19.61
C ASN A 68 7.31 16.33 -18.27
N ASP A 69 6.80 17.23 -17.44
CA ASP A 69 6.76 17.00 -16.01
C ASP A 69 5.38 16.60 -15.50
N MET A 70 5.38 15.87 -14.39
CA MET A 70 4.22 15.15 -13.90
C MET A 70 3.22 16.11 -13.25
N THR A 71 1.96 16.06 -13.71
CA THR A 71 0.86 16.81 -13.08
C THR A 71 0.58 16.20 -11.70
N THR A 72 0.99 16.87 -10.63
CA THR A 72 0.70 16.45 -9.26
C THR A 72 -0.71 16.85 -8.84
N LEU A 73 -1.47 15.90 -8.29
CA LEU A 73 -2.85 16.13 -7.83
C LEU A 73 -2.93 16.84 -6.46
N CYS A 74 -1.84 16.85 -5.68
CA CYS A 74 -1.77 17.53 -4.38
C CYS A 74 -0.70 18.62 -4.35
N CYS A 75 -0.76 19.42 -3.29
CA CYS A 75 0.15 20.53 -3.07
C CYS A 75 1.42 20.14 -2.31
N GLY A 76 2.32 19.43 -2.98
CA GLY A 76 3.60 19.00 -2.40
C GLY A 76 3.51 17.65 -1.68
N TYR A 77 4.61 17.26 -1.04
CA TYR A 77 4.68 15.99 -0.32
C TYR A 77 4.05 16.12 1.06
N LYS A 78 4.59 16.98 1.93
CA LYS A 78 3.99 17.33 3.23
C LYS A 78 3.30 18.68 3.19
N ASN A 79 3.84 19.62 2.41
CA ASN A 79 3.40 21.01 2.41
C ASN A 79 3.61 21.68 1.04
N TYR A 80 2.90 22.78 0.78
CA TYR A 80 3.07 23.59 -0.42
C TYR A 80 4.48 24.16 -0.58
N THR A 81 5.17 24.41 0.54
CA THR A 81 6.56 24.90 0.56
C THR A 81 7.56 23.91 -0.05
N ASP A 82 7.16 22.65 -0.28
CA ASP A 82 8.02 21.67 -0.98
C ASP A 82 8.31 22.09 -2.43
N PHE A 83 7.49 22.97 -3.01
CA PHE A 83 7.75 23.60 -4.32
C PHE A 83 8.69 24.79 -4.26
N ASP A 84 9.04 25.30 -3.07
CA ASP A 84 9.94 26.45 -2.95
C ASP A 84 11.30 26.10 -3.52
N GLY A 85 11.81 26.94 -4.41
CA GLY A 85 13.06 26.69 -5.13
C GLY A 85 12.94 25.74 -6.32
N SER A 86 11.75 25.22 -6.65
CA SER A 86 11.54 24.52 -7.93
C SER A 86 11.65 25.45 -9.14
N PRO A 87 12.02 24.95 -10.34
CA PRO A 87 11.98 25.73 -11.58
C PRO A 87 10.65 26.44 -11.81
N PHE A 88 9.52 25.80 -11.46
CA PHE A 88 8.19 26.40 -11.56
C PHE A 88 8.04 27.63 -10.65
N ASN A 89 8.37 27.48 -9.37
CA ASN A 89 8.25 28.55 -8.37
C ASN A 89 9.23 29.70 -8.67
N GLN A 90 10.46 29.38 -9.10
CA GLN A 90 11.46 30.40 -9.48
C GLN A 90 11.05 31.18 -10.74
N LEU A 91 10.43 30.53 -11.72
CA LEU A 91 10.06 31.17 -12.99
C LEU A 91 8.75 31.95 -12.90
N LYS A 92 7.76 31.47 -12.15
CA LYS A 92 6.42 32.06 -12.09
C LYS A 92 6.13 32.80 -10.80
N GLY A 93 6.88 32.55 -9.72
CA GLY A 93 6.57 33.07 -8.39
C GLY A 93 5.22 32.58 -7.85
N GLU A 94 4.72 31.47 -8.39
CA GLU A 94 3.38 30.93 -8.15
C GLU A 94 3.47 29.43 -7.79
N TYR A 95 2.38 28.92 -7.23
CA TYR A 95 2.22 27.50 -6.88
C TYR A 95 1.30 26.80 -7.90
N PRO A 96 1.37 25.46 -8.01
CA PRO A 96 0.51 24.70 -8.93
C PRO A 96 -0.98 24.97 -8.73
N GLY A 97 -1.77 25.00 -9.81
CA GLY A 97 -3.24 25.13 -9.75
C GLY A 97 -3.95 24.16 -8.77
N PRO A 98 -3.53 22.88 -8.66
CA PRO A 98 -4.06 21.94 -7.65
C PRO A 98 -3.90 22.40 -6.19
N CYS A 99 -2.88 23.23 -5.89
CA CYS A 99 -2.75 23.87 -4.59
C CYS A 99 -3.84 24.91 -4.34
N CYS A 100 -4.20 25.67 -5.36
CA CYS A 100 -5.09 26.81 -5.23
C CYS A 100 -6.58 26.44 -5.23
N GLY A 101 -6.93 25.17 -5.49
CA GLY A 101 -8.32 24.75 -5.68
C GLY A 101 -9.01 25.40 -6.90
N THR A 102 -8.25 26.12 -7.73
CA THR A 102 -8.73 26.84 -8.91
C THR A 102 -7.84 26.54 -10.12
N PRO A 103 -8.42 26.32 -11.31
CA PRO A 103 -7.67 26.00 -12.53
C PRO A 103 -6.77 27.16 -13.01
N ASP A 104 -7.03 28.39 -12.60
CA ASP A 104 -6.30 29.58 -13.07
C ASP A 104 -4.93 29.82 -12.39
N GLY A 105 -4.53 28.97 -11.44
CA GLY A 105 -3.12 28.85 -10.98
C GLY A 105 -2.52 30.04 -10.23
N LYS A 106 -3.27 31.13 -10.01
CA LYS A 106 -2.78 32.34 -9.34
C LYS A 106 -3.29 32.39 -7.91
N CYS A 107 -2.55 31.79 -6.98
CA CYS A 107 -2.80 32.03 -5.57
C CYS A 107 -1.50 32.31 -4.81
N SER A 108 -1.52 33.34 -3.98
CA SER A 108 -0.57 33.50 -2.89
C SER A 108 -1.03 32.62 -1.75
N LEU A 109 -0.35 31.49 -1.56
CA LEU A 109 -0.64 30.58 -0.47
C LEU A 109 -0.30 31.28 0.85
N THR A 110 -1.35 31.66 1.57
CA THR A 110 -1.29 32.30 2.89
C THR A 110 -1.81 31.37 3.99
N GLU A 111 -2.42 30.26 3.58
CA GLU A 111 -2.89 29.19 4.45
C GLU A 111 -2.08 27.92 4.22
N ASP A 112 -1.88 27.18 5.29
CA ASP A 112 -1.07 25.96 5.31
C ASP A 112 -1.82 24.82 4.60
N ILE A 113 -1.51 24.60 3.31
CA ILE A 113 -2.16 23.56 2.51
C ILE A 113 -1.44 22.22 2.70
N PRO A 114 -2.13 21.18 3.21
CA PRO A 114 -1.52 19.88 3.41
C PRO A 114 -1.16 19.22 2.08
N GLY A 115 0.05 18.66 2.02
CA GLY A 115 0.55 17.86 0.90
C GLY A 115 -0.06 16.46 0.82
N CYS A 116 0.36 15.68 -0.17
CA CYS A 116 -0.17 14.33 -0.41
C CYS A 116 0.02 13.38 0.78
N PHE A 117 1.20 13.40 1.41
CA PHE A 117 1.53 12.51 2.53
C PHE A 117 0.71 12.84 3.76
N THR A 118 0.59 14.12 4.11
CA THR A 118 -0.23 14.57 5.23
C THR A 118 -1.70 14.17 5.02
N LYS A 119 -2.24 14.37 3.81
CA LYS A 119 -3.59 13.91 3.47
C LYS A 119 -3.74 12.40 3.60
N LEU A 120 -2.76 11.62 3.14
CA LEU A 120 -2.77 10.17 3.25
C LEU A 120 -2.81 9.75 4.72
N VAL A 121 -1.91 10.28 5.56
CA VAL A 121 -1.86 9.96 7.00
C VAL A 121 -3.17 10.35 7.68
N THR A 122 -3.73 11.53 7.41
CA THR A 122 -5.03 11.93 7.96
C THR A 122 -6.14 10.95 7.56
N VAL A 123 -6.17 10.51 6.30
CA VAL A 123 -7.14 9.50 5.85
C VAL A 123 -6.93 8.16 6.56
N LEU A 124 -5.67 7.76 6.80
CA LEU A 124 -5.34 6.54 7.53
C LEU A 124 -5.76 6.63 9.00
N GLU A 125 -5.55 7.77 9.68
CA GLU A 125 -5.97 7.98 11.07
C GLU A 125 -7.50 8.01 11.19
N ASP A 126 -8.17 8.79 10.34
CA ASP A 126 -9.63 8.95 10.34
C ASP A 126 -10.36 7.64 10.04
N ASN A 127 -9.78 6.80 9.17
CA ASN A 127 -10.35 5.52 8.73
C ASN A 127 -9.60 4.32 9.31
N SER A 128 -8.81 4.53 10.36
CA SER A 128 -7.96 3.49 10.98
C SER A 128 -8.77 2.25 11.35
N PHE A 129 -9.99 2.43 11.84
CA PHE A 129 -10.91 1.33 12.15
C PHE A 129 -11.29 0.50 10.91
N ILE A 130 -11.59 1.15 9.78
CA ILE A 130 -11.95 0.47 8.53
C ILE A 130 -10.74 -0.30 8.01
N ILE A 131 -9.56 0.32 8.02
CA ILE A 131 -8.32 -0.29 7.53
C ILE A 131 -7.95 -1.51 8.38
N ALA A 132 -8.01 -1.37 9.71
CA ALA A 132 -7.80 -2.49 10.62
C ALA A 132 -8.82 -3.60 10.36
N GLY A 133 -10.10 -3.26 10.13
CA GLY A 133 -11.14 -4.22 9.76
C GLY A 133 -10.82 -4.98 8.46
N VAL A 134 -10.30 -4.31 7.44
CA VAL A 134 -9.85 -4.96 6.20
C VAL A 134 -8.69 -5.92 6.47
N ALA A 135 -7.70 -5.52 7.25
CA ALA A 135 -6.56 -6.38 7.62
C ALA A 135 -7.02 -7.64 8.36
N PHE A 136 -7.88 -7.50 9.38
CA PHE A 136 -8.46 -8.65 10.07
C PHE A 136 -9.32 -9.53 9.14
N GLY A 137 -10.02 -8.92 8.18
CA GLY A 137 -10.78 -9.66 7.17
C GLY A 137 -9.89 -10.54 6.29
N ILE A 138 -8.74 -10.02 5.86
CA ILE A 138 -7.76 -10.77 5.06
C ILE A 138 -7.22 -11.96 5.87
N ALA A 139 -6.77 -11.71 7.09
CA ALA A 139 -6.28 -12.77 7.99
C ALA A 139 -7.35 -13.84 8.26
N ALA A 140 -8.61 -13.44 8.43
CA ALA A 140 -9.72 -14.38 8.62
C ALA A 140 -9.97 -15.26 7.39
N ILE A 141 -9.89 -14.69 6.18
CA ILE A 141 -10.04 -15.45 4.93
C ILE A 141 -8.89 -16.44 4.76
N GLU A 142 -7.67 -16.06 5.10
CA GLU A 142 -6.50 -16.94 5.05
C GLU A 142 -6.66 -18.14 5.99
N ILE A 143 -7.09 -17.91 7.24
CA ILE A 143 -7.36 -18.98 8.21
C ILE A 143 -8.50 -19.87 7.70
N ALA A 144 -9.57 -19.29 7.16
CA ALA A 144 -10.68 -20.06 6.58
C ALA A 144 -10.18 -20.94 5.42
N ALA A 145 -9.31 -20.43 4.55
CA ALA A 145 -8.71 -21.18 3.45
C ALA A 145 -7.85 -22.35 3.95
N MET A 146 -7.07 -22.13 5.02
CA MET A 146 -6.29 -23.19 5.69
C MET A 146 -7.21 -24.28 6.27
N VAL A 147 -8.29 -23.91 6.96
CA VAL A 147 -9.26 -24.87 7.52
C VAL A 147 -9.95 -25.67 6.40
N VAL A 148 -10.42 -25.01 5.35
CA VAL A 148 -11.07 -25.67 4.20
C VAL A 148 -10.11 -26.65 3.52
N SER A 149 -8.84 -26.28 3.37
CA SER A 149 -7.81 -27.14 2.80
C SER A 149 -7.60 -28.41 3.63
N MET A 150 -7.57 -28.27 4.97
CA MET A 150 -7.45 -29.41 5.89
C MET A 150 -8.69 -30.33 5.83
N VAL A 151 -9.89 -29.74 5.79
CA VAL A 151 -11.15 -30.50 5.66
C VAL A 151 -11.21 -31.26 4.33
N LEU A 152 -10.82 -30.63 3.22
CA LEU A 152 -10.75 -31.27 1.91
C LEU A 152 -9.73 -32.42 1.90
N TYR A 153 -8.56 -32.22 2.50
CA TYR A 153 -7.55 -33.27 2.65
C TYR A 153 -8.08 -34.47 3.46
N CYS A 154 -8.72 -34.22 4.60
CA CYS A 154 -9.29 -35.27 5.44
C CYS A 154 -10.46 -36.02 4.76
N ASN A 155 -11.33 -35.31 4.03
CA ASN A 155 -12.46 -35.92 3.33
C ASN A 155 -12.02 -36.70 2.10
N ALA A 156 -10.97 -36.26 1.42
CA ALA A 156 -10.30 -37.02 0.39
C ALA A 156 -9.76 -38.35 0.97
N GLY A 157 -9.01 -38.31 2.07
CA GLY A 157 -8.47 -39.52 2.71
C GLY A 157 -9.52 -40.51 3.23
N LYS A 158 -10.73 -40.06 3.57
CA LYS A 158 -11.83 -40.91 4.08
C LYS A 158 -12.58 -41.70 3.00
N LYS A 159 -12.39 -41.41 1.71
CA LYS A 159 -13.11 -42.06 0.60
C LYS A 159 -12.34 -43.25 -0.01
N SER A 160 -11.42 -43.84 0.74
CA SER A 160 -10.69 -45.07 0.40
C SER A 160 -11.14 -46.25 1.25
#